data_AF-A0A924IUP2-F1
#
_entry.id   AF-A0A924IUP2-F1
#
_cell.length_a   1.000
_cell.length_b   1.000
_cell.length_c   1.000
_cell.angle_alpha   90.00
_cell.angle_beta   90.00
_cell.angle_gamma   90.00
#
_symmetry.space_group_name_H-M   'P 1'
#
loop_
_entity.id
_entity.type
_entity.pdbx_description
1 polymer ?
#
loop_
_entity_poly.entity_id
_entity_poly.type
_entity_poly.pdbx_seq_one_letter_code
_entity_poly.pdbx_strand_id
1 'polypeptide(L)'
;MSVLAFSNIGVLLLYSTQNKYFTKRMFLMATAIAAILNFSNCRKATNNDGVLLKTDSSVIVRSTAARAVYTGFPETFESGTKGAYTAGTVTLTTGVWNLSDALIGNSTTDRKNGSKSVRIQNTGTVTMNFDKTSGAYQVTVAHGVYGTDASSTWGLWYSTNSGSTWTQTGSNVTTSSTSLSTATFTMSLSGNVRFQLRKLTGGRLNIDDLTITDNVTTGGGADTTATRDDNMGMGNPSGATAVASNTNNYLMVKSQYALSYNNSKGMANWVSWHLSTAWKGSATRCDCFNQDGTLPSGFFRASSSNYTSTGFDRGHFCPSDDRDGSSTDNAATFLMSNISPQAPNMNQQTWEALEAYCRTLITQGKELYIIAGGYGSGGTGSAGGTTTSIASGSIKVPSRYWKVIVVLSKGTGDVARVDSSTRVIAIDMPNVQSVNSHTWDYYRTTTDAIESATGYDFLSNVSTTVQNSIESSVDSGPTR
;
A
#
# COMPACT_ATOMS: atom_id res chain seq x y z
N MET A 1 -46.24 -32.98 -66.00
CA MET A 1 -47.67 -33.29 -65.75
C MET A 1 -47.93 -32.90 -64.31
N SER A 2 -48.40 -31.67 -64.04
CA SER A 2 -49.82 -31.25 -64.14
C SER A 2 -50.64 -31.91 -63.04
N VAL A 3 -51.51 -31.27 -62.26
CA VAL A 3 -51.90 -29.88 -62.01
C VAL A 3 -53.08 -29.99 -61.01
N LEU A 4 -53.17 -29.03 -60.08
CA LEU A 4 -54.35 -28.39 -59.47
C LEU A 4 -55.62 -29.18 -59.07
N ALA A 5 -56.20 -28.73 -57.94
CA ALA A 5 -57.49 -28.02 -57.82
C ALA A 5 -58.33 -28.56 -56.62
N PHE A 6 -58.60 -27.79 -55.56
CA PHE A 6 -59.46 -26.59 -55.36
C PHE A 6 -60.97 -26.86 -55.17
N SER A 7 -61.57 -25.97 -54.35
CA SER A 7 -62.98 -25.58 -54.22
C SER A 7 -63.81 -26.32 -53.15
N ASN A 8 -64.80 -25.76 -52.43
CA ASN A 8 -65.35 -24.40 -52.25
C ASN A 8 -66.43 -24.46 -51.12
N ILE A 9 -66.50 -23.48 -50.20
CA ILE A 9 -67.56 -22.46 -49.96
C ILE A 9 -68.89 -22.87 -49.27
N GLY A 10 -69.31 -22.04 -48.28
CA GLY A 10 -70.72 -21.80 -47.88
C GLY A 10 -70.93 -21.55 -46.36
N VAL A 11 -70.72 -20.35 -45.79
CA VAL A 11 -71.61 -19.15 -45.62
C VAL A 11 -72.66 -19.25 -44.48
N LEU A 12 -72.58 -18.34 -43.47
CA LEU A 12 -73.73 -17.74 -42.79
C LEU A 12 -73.43 -16.37 -42.08
N LEU A 13 -74.06 -15.31 -42.59
CA LEU A 13 -74.58 -14.03 -42.04
C LEU A 13 -73.86 -13.10 -41.00
N LEU A 14 -73.41 -11.94 -41.51
CA LEU A 14 -73.83 -10.50 -41.29
C LEU A 14 -73.89 -9.79 -39.89
N TYR A 15 -73.08 -8.69 -39.80
CA TYR A 15 -73.29 -7.28 -39.35
C TYR A 15 -73.89 -6.93 -37.95
N SER A 16 -73.17 -6.26 -37.03
CA SER A 16 -72.79 -4.80 -36.91
C SER A 16 -73.75 -3.95 -36.06
N THR A 17 -73.24 -3.34 -34.97
CA THR A 17 -73.67 -2.02 -34.46
C THR A 17 -72.70 -1.40 -33.41
N GLN A 18 -72.38 -0.10 -33.62
CA GLN A 18 -72.09 0.99 -32.65
C GLN A 18 -70.64 1.37 -32.21
N ASN A 19 -70.23 2.56 -32.71
CA ASN A 19 -69.64 3.77 -32.07
C ASN A 19 -68.26 3.80 -31.38
N LYS A 20 -67.41 4.86 -31.45
CA LYS A 20 -67.06 5.96 -32.40
C LYS A 20 -66.10 6.97 -31.69
N TYR A 21 -64.90 7.21 -32.26
CA TYR A 21 -64.05 8.45 -32.32
C TYR A 21 -63.47 9.13 -31.03
N PHE A 22 -62.42 9.99 -30.98
CA PHE A 22 -61.86 11.02 -31.92
C PHE A 22 -60.41 11.53 -31.51
N THR A 23 -59.46 11.47 -32.45
CA THR A 23 -58.35 12.38 -32.94
C THR A 23 -57.52 13.46 -32.14
N LYS A 24 -56.19 13.46 -32.41
CA LYS A 24 -55.23 14.54 -32.88
C LYS A 24 -54.54 15.62 -31.97
N ARG A 25 -53.29 15.93 -32.38
CA ARG A 25 -52.29 16.96 -31.97
C ARG A 25 -52.73 18.43 -32.22
N MET A 26 -52.31 19.39 -31.39
CA MET A 26 -51.62 20.69 -31.71
C MET A 26 -51.82 21.81 -30.65
N PHE A 27 -50.70 22.43 -30.24
CA PHE A 27 -50.40 23.89 -30.13
C PHE A 27 -51.20 24.88 -29.21
N LEU A 28 -50.40 25.67 -28.46
CA LEU A 28 -50.40 27.16 -28.33
C LEU A 28 -50.88 27.80 -26.98
N MET A 29 -49.97 28.64 -26.42
CA MET A 29 -50.14 29.91 -25.66
C MET A 29 -51.01 29.93 -24.38
N ALA A 30 -50.88 30.84 -23.41
CA ALA A 30 -49.89 31.80 -22.90
C ALA A 30 -50.58 32.52 -21.70
N THR A 31 -49.89 33.49 -21.06
CA THR A 31 -50.38 34.48 -20.07
C THR A 31 -50.53 33.98 -18.62
N ALA A 32 -50.14 34.70 -17.56
CA ALA A 32 -49.65 36.07 -17.42
C ALA A 32 -49.09 36.36 -16.00
N ILE A 33 -48.04 37.21 -15.97
CA ILE A 33 -47.86 38.43 -15.14
C ILE A 33 -47.54 38.32 -13.62
N ALA A 34 -46.26 38.62 -13.36
CA ALA A 34 -45.67 39.61 -12.43
C ALA A 34 -46.36 40.01 -11.11
N ALA A 35 -45.58 40.00 -10.02
CA ALA A 35 -45.45 41.12 -9.10
C ALA A 35 -44.14 41.05 -8.29
N ILE A 36 -43.65 42.24 -7.96
CA ILE A 36 -42.34 42.65 -7.47
C ILE A 36 -42.37 42.89 -5.94
N LEU A 37 -41.18 42.96 -5.33
CA LEU A 37 -40.78 43.50 -3.99
C LEU A 37 -40.58 42.46 -2.87
N ASN A 38 -39.35 42.25 -2.36
CA ASN A 38 -38.40 43.09 -1.61
C ASN A 38 -38.67 43.20 -0.09
N PHE A 39 -37.63 42.80 0.64
CA PHE A 39 -37.21 43.15 2.00
C PHE A 39 -37.97 42.65 3.24
N SER A 40 -37.20 41.93 4.07
CA SER A 40 -37.00 42.14 5.51
C SER A 40 -38.18 41.97 6.46
N ASN A 41 -38.16 40.90 7.26
CA ASN A 41 -37.55 40.92 8.60
C ASN A 41 -37.98 39.71 9.43
N CYS A 42 -37.04 39.24 10.26
CA CYS A 42 -37.25 38.33 11.36
C CYS A 42 -38.49 38.68 12.22
N ARG A 43 -39.31 37.68 12.57
CA ARG A 43 -39.40 37.19 13.96
C ARG A 43 -40.51 36.13 14.15
N LYS A 44 -40.13 35.18 15.02
CA LYS A 44 -40.92 34.47 16.04
C LYS A 44 -41.58 33.15 15.63
N ALA A 45 -41.10 32.12 16.32
CA ALA A 45 -41.61 30.77 16.34
C ALA A 45 -43.01 30.68 16.97
N THR A 46 -43.84 29.82 16.38
CA THR A 46 -44.87 29.04 17.07
C THR A 46 -44.96 27.67 16.39
N ASN A 47 -44.79 26.63 17.21
CA ASN A 47 -45.06 25.22 16.95
C ASN A 47 -46.51 25.06 16.39
N ASN A 48 -46.88 24.13 15.53
CA ASN A 48 -46.72 22.67 15.58
C ASN A 48 -47.20 22.05 14.24
N ASP A 49 -46.90 20.76 14.07
CA ASP A 49 -47.45 19.81 13.07
C ASP A 49 -46.69 19.70 11.75
N GLY A 50 -45.46 19.15 11.85
CA GLY A 50 -44.66 18.69 10.73
C GLY A 50 -44.40 17.18 10.81
N VAL A 51 -45.00 16.45 9.88
CA VAL A 51 -44.74 15.05 9.53
C VAL A 51 -43.24 14.77 9.42
N LEU A 52 -42.76 13.72 10.09
CA LEU A 52 -41.38 13.24 10.06
C LEU A 52 -40.96 12.83 8.64
N LEU A 53 -40.14 13.64 7.99
CA LEU A 53 -39.28 13.21 6.89
C LEU A 53 -37.82 13.44 7.28
N LYS A 54 -37.14 12.35 7.64
CA LYS A 54 -35.68 12.29 7.77
C LYS A 54 -35.07 12.69 6.43
N THR A 55 -34.39 13.84 6.38
CA THR A 55 -33.43 14.15 5.31
C THR A 55 -32.03 14.08 5.91
N ASP A 56 -31.27 13.13 5.39
CA ASP A 56 -29.86 12.90 5.70
C ASP A 56 -29.05 14.14 5.27
N SER A 57 -28.49 14.85 6.23
CA SER A 57 -27.60 15.99 6.00
C SER A 57 -26.19 15.63 6.46
N SER A 58 -25.54 14.71 5.74
CA SER A 58 -24.09 14.59 5.75
C SER A 58 -23.50 15.57 4.73
N VAL A 59 -23.42 16.84 5.11
CA VAL A 59 -22.56 17.81 4.42
C VAL A 59 -21.11 17.36 4.71
N ILE A 60 -20.51 16.62 3.78
CA ILE A 60 -19.09 16.27 3.84
C ILE A 60 -18.29 17.57 3.70
N VAL A 61 -17.88 18.14 4.82
CA VAL A 61 -16.79 19.13 4.86
C VAL A 61 -15.52 18.37 4.46
N ARG A 62 -15.12 18.49 3.19
CA ARG A 62 -13.84 17.95 2.70
C ARG A 62 -12.71 18.70 3.40
N SER A 63 -12.21 18.12 4.49
CA SER A 63 -10.91 18.45 5.06
C SER A 63 -9.84 18.31 3.97
N THR A 64 -9.11 19.37 3.68
CA THR A 64 -7.90 19.30 2.86
C THR A 64 -6.83 18.64 3.72
N ALA A 65 -6.50 17.39 3.43
CA ALA A 65 -5.47 16.64 4.17
C ALA A 65 -4.16 17.43 4.18
N ALA A 66 -3.63 17.67 5.38
CA ALA A 66 -2.31 18.26 5.55
C ALA A 66 -1.25 17.32 4.96
N ARG A 67 -0.21 17.90 4.37
CA ARG A 67 0.99 17.18 3.93
C ARG A 67 2.09 17.55 4.91
N ALA A 68 2.86 16.59 5.38
CA ALA A 68 3.94 16.80 6.32
C ALA A 68 5.28 17.01 5.63
N VAL A 69 6.18 17.54 6.44
CA VAL A 69 7.57 17.80 6.14
C VAL A 69 8.30 16.49 5.91
N TYR A 70 9.17 16.45 4.90
CA TYR A 70 10.02 15.32 4.60
C TYR A 70 10.93 15.00 5.78
N THR A 71 11.08 13.71 6.09
CA THR A 71 11.93 13.26 7.18
C THR A 71 13.35 13.81 7.02
N GLY A 72 13.88 14.38 8.11
CA GLY A 72 15.19 15.01 8.15
C GLY A 72 15.18 16.52 7.89
N PHE A 73 14.07 17.09 7.40
CA PHE A 73 13.88 18.54 7.26
C PHE A 73 13.18 19.14 8.49
N PRO A 74 13.33 20.45 8.76
CA PRO A 74 14.00 21.47 7.95
C PRO A 74 15.53 21.36 7.89
N GLU A 75 16.15 21.89 6.83
CA GLU A 75 17.56 22.25 6.85
C GLU A 75 17.71 23.62 7.51
N THR A 76 18.33 23.64 8.69
CA THR A 76 18.55 24.85 9.51
C THR A 76 19.95 25.44 9.31
N PHE A 77 20.82 24.80 8.53
CA PHE A 77 22.20 25.21 8.25
C PHE A 77 23.12 25.26 9.48
N GLU A 78 22.71 24.68 10.61
CA GLU A 78 23.43 24.77 11.88
C GLU A 78 24.63 23.80 12.00
N SER A 79 24.57 22.63 11.36
CA SER A 79 25.56 21.56 11.53
C SER A 79 26.82 21.72 10.67
N GLY A 80 26.80 22.59 9.65
CA GLY A 80 27.94 22.81 8.74
C GLY A 80 28.69 24.12 8.98
N THR A 81 29.79 24.29 8.24
CA THR A 81 30.51 25.56 8.14
C THR A 81 31.08 25.73 6.74
N LYS A 82 30.94 26.93 6.18
CA LYS A 82 31.59 27.35 4.94
C LYS A 82 31.80 28.86 5.01
N GLY A 83 33.01 29.33 5.28
CA GLY A 83 33.29 30.75 5.54
C GLY A 83 33.56 31.62 4.31
N ALA A 84 33.77 31.01 3.14
CA ALA A 84 34.11 31.71 1.90
C ALA A 84 32.97 31.70 0.88
N TYR A 85 32.88 32.73 0.04
CA TYR A 85 31.89 32.83 -1.03
C TYR A 85 32.20 31.93 -2.24
N THR A 86 33.45 31.54 -2.45
CA THR A 86 33.86 30.64 -3.54
C THR A 86 33.04 29.35 -3.54
N ALA A 87 32.70 28.82 -4.73
CA ALA A 87 31.94 27.57 -4.85
C ALA A 87 32.56 26.44 -4.02
N GLY A 88 31.71 25.70 -3.30
CA GLY A 88 32.15 24.57 -2.49
C GLY A 88 31.01 23.79 -1.88
N THR A 89 31.30 22.51 -1.62
CA THR A 89 30.38 21.57 -1.00
C THR A 89 30.43 21.65 0.52
N VAL A 90 29.28 21.49 1.17
CA VAL A 90 29.15 21.38 2.63
C VAL A 90 28.21 20.22 2.95
N THR A 91 28.59 19.39 3.92
CA THR A 91 27.72 18.35 4.47
C THR A 91 26.93 18.94 5.63
N LEU A 92 25.62 18.89 5.53
CA LEU A 92 24.66 19.35 6.53
C LEU A 92 23.81 18.17 7.03
N THR A 93 22.92 18.43 7.99
CA THR A 93 22.08 17.39 8.59
C THR A 93 21.15 16.76 7.55
N THR A 94 20.62 17.54 6.61
CA THR A 94 19.75 17.00 5.55
C THR A 94 20.50 16.27 4.44
N GLY A 95 21.81 16.50 4.30
CA GLY A 95 22.63 15.91 3.25
C GLY A 95 23.71 16.84 2.72
N VAL A 96 24.20 16.56 1.52
CA VAL A 96 25.31 17.28 0.89
C VAL A 96 24.80 18.42 0.01
N TRP A 97 25.30 19.63 0.24
CA TRP A 97 24.88 20.85 -0.48
C TRP A 97 26.06 21.51 -1.19
N ASN A 98 25.82 22.11 -2.35
CA ASN A 98 26.79 22.97 -3.03
C ASN A 98 26.37 24.44 -2.92
N LEU A 99 27.27 25.28 -2.39
CA LEU A 99 27.07 26.72 -2.21
C LEU A 99 28.06 27.48 -3.09
N SER A 100 27.55 28.31 -3.99
CA SER A 100 28.34 29.17 -4.90
C SER A 100 27.95 30.62 -4.74
N ASP A 101 28.92 31.53 -4.61
CA ASP A 101 28.69 32.92 -4.18
C ASP A 101 27.83 32.98 -2.91
N ALA A 102 28.04 31.99 -2.04
CA ALA A 102 27.28 31.81 -0.82
C ALA A 102 28.17 31.19 0.27
N LEU A 103 27.90 31.54 1.53
CA LEU A 103 28.59 31.03 2.70
C LEU A 103 27.59 30.71 3.81
N ILE A 104 28.01 29.94 4.83
CA ILE A 104 27.24 29.76 6.07
C ILE A 104 27.74 30.81 7.06
N GLY A 105 26.93 31.85 7.26
CA GLY A 105 27.25 33.02 8.07
C GLY A 105 26.76 32.87 9.50
N ASN A 106 27.51 33.42 10.44
CA ASN A 106 27.21 33.46 11.87
C ASN A 106 27.39 34.87 12.45
N SER A 107 27.52 35.90 11.61
CA SER A 107 27.70 37.29 12.05
C SER A 107 26.42 37.78 12.73
N THR A 108 26.53 38.74 13.64
CA THR A 108 25.38 39.44 14.22
C THR A 108 24.53 40.16 13.17
N THR A 109 25.08 40.43 11.99
CA THR A 109 24.38 41.04 10.85
C THR A 109 23.56 40.05 10.01
N ASP A 110 23.85 38.74 10.13
CA ASP A 110 23.10 37.69 9.46
C ASP A 110 21.72 37.51 10.10
N ARG A 111 20.69 37.49 9.25
CA ARG A 111 19.33 37.12 9.65
C ARG A 111 19.24 35.60 9.69
N LYS A 112 18.86 35.07 10.84
CA LYS A 112 18.92 33.64 11.15
C LYS A 112 18.00 33.28 12.31
N ASN A 113 17.57 32.04 12.34
CA ASN A 113 16.90 31.40 13.46
C ASN A 113 17.87 30.36 14.06
N GLY A 114 18.47 30.71 15.19
CA GLY A 114 19.60 29.96 15.74
C GLY A 114 20.91 30.73 15.59
N SER A 115 21.98 30.02 15.25
CA SER A 115 23.36 30.54 15.23
C SER A 115 23.91 30.78 13.83
N LYS A 116 23.35 30.14 12.80
CA LYS A 116 23.85 30.23 11.43
C LYS A 116 22.71 30.40 10.42
N SER A 117 23.03 30.98 9.27
CA SER A 117 22.17 30.93 8.08
C SER A 117 23.03 31.03 6.82
N VAL A 118 22.46 30.74 5.65
CA VAL A 118 23.20 30.96 4.40
C VAL A 118 23.16 32.43 4.03
N ARG A 119 24.31 33.02 3.69
CA ARG A 119 24.42 34.36 3.11
C ARG A 119 24.87 34.26 1.67
N ILE A 120 24.03 34.74 0.74
CA ILE A 120 24.25 34.72 -0.70
C ILE A 120 24.55 36.14 -1.20
N GLN A 121 25.51 36.28 -2.12
CA GLN A 121 25.82 37.53 -2.82
C GLN A 121 25.69 37.35 -4.34
N ASN A 122 25.87 38.43 -5.11
CA ASN A 122 25.84 38.41 -6.57
C ASN A 122 24.60 37.65 -7.10
N THR A 123 24.83 36.65 -7.97
CA THR A 123 23.84 35.70 -8.49
C THR A 123 24.07 34.28 -7.95
N GLY A 124 24.48 34.17 -6.69
CA GLY A 124 24.85 32.92 -6.06
C GLY A 124 23.72 31.90 -5.90
N THR A 125 24.10 30.65 -5.63
CA THR A 125 23.21 29.50 -5.57
C THR A 125 23.44 28.61 -4.35
N VAL A 126 22.36 28.00 -3.87
CA VAL A 126 22.37 26.95 -2.83
C VAL A 126 21.69 25.73 -3.43
N THR A 127 22.41 24.62 -3.55
CA THR A 127 21.98 23.47 -4.38
C THR A 127 22.05 22.17 -3.61
N MET A 128 20.97 21.40 -3.58
CA MET A 128 20.98 20.03 -3.07
C MET A 128 21.82 19.13 -4.00
N ASN A 129 22.72 18.34 -3.41
CA ASN A 129 23.51 17.33 -4.14
C ASN A 129 23.09 15.89 -3.80
N PHE A 130 21.85 15.71 -3.35
CA PHE A 130 21.22 14.44 -3.05
C PHE A 130 19.77 14.47 -3.51
N ASP A 131 19.22 13.29 -3.79
CA ASP A 131 17.82 13.13 -4.20
C ASP A 131 16.92 12.88 -2.99
N LYS A 132 15.83 13.63 -2.92
CA LYS A 132 14.67 13.31 -2.08
C LYS A 132 13.73 12.41 -2.87
N THR A 133 13.27 11.29 -2.31
CA THR A 133 12.60 10.23 -3.10
C THR A 133 11.07 10.28 -3.19
N SER A 134 10.38 11.02 -2.31
CA SER A 134 8.90 11.05 -2.22
C SER A 134 8.23 12.27 -2.91
N GLY A 135 8.85 12.86 -3.93
CA GLY A 135 8.31 14.03 -4.63
C GLY A 135 8.27 15.30 -3.75
N ALA A 136 7.60 16.37 -4.17
CA ALA A 136 7.44 17.58 -3.33
C ALA A 136 6.14 18.32 -3.64
N TYR A 137 5.42 18.74 -2.60
CA TYR A 137 4.21 19.56 -2.72
C TYR A 137 4.46 21.02 -2.39
N GLN A 138 5.29 21.26 -1.37
CA GLN A 138 5.58 22.61 -0.94
C GLN A 138 7.02 22.72 -0.49
N VAL A 139 7.65 23.85 -0.77
CA VAL A 139 8.92 24.24 -0.17
C VAL A 139 8.72 25.57 0.51
N THR A 140 9.08 25.67 1.78
CA THR A 140 9.13 26.95 2.48
C THR A 140 10.58 27.30 2.79
N VAL A 141 10.88 28.60 2.75
CA VAL A 141 12.23 29.12 2.94
C VAL A 141 12.15 30.41 3.73
N ALA A 142 12.82 30.48 4.88
CA ALA A 142 12.98 31.75 5.58
C ALA A 142 14.04 32.61 4.88
N HIS A 143 13.78 33.90 4.73
CA HIS A 143 14.66 34.81 4.01
C HIS A 143 14.65 36.21 4.61
N GLY A 144 15.78 36.91 4.51
CA GLY A 144 15.94 38.28 5.02
C GLY A 144 17.08 39.04 4.33
N VAL A 145 17.03 40.36 4.38
CA VAL A 145 18.12 41.22 3.92
C VAL A 145 19.27 41.15 4.92
N TYR A 146 20.49 40.97 4.42
CA TYR A 146 21.67 41.05 5.25
C TYR A 146 21.88 42.48 5.76
N GLY A 147 21.87 42.68 7.07
CA GLY A 147 22.09 44.01 7.67
C GLY A 147 21.13 45.07 7.14
N THR A 148 21.66 46.05 6.42
CA THR A 148 20.95 47.17 5.76
C THR A 148 21.22 47.20 4.25
N ASP A 149 21.64 46.08 3.66
CA ASP A 149 21.87 45.99 2.23
C ASP A 149 20.59 46.28 1.41
N ALA A 150 20.73 46.54 0.12
CA ALA A 150 19.57 46.71 -0.77
C ALA A 150 18.75 45.40 -0.89
N SER A 151 17.46 45.55 -1.20
CA SER A 151 16.57 44.42 -1.47
C SER A 151 17.14 43.46 -2.51
N SER A 152 16.82 42.18 -2.39
CA SER A 152 17.29 41.11 -3.29
C SER A 152 16.14 40.35 -3.94
N THR A 153 16.28 40.02 -5.23
CA THR A 153 15.34 39.14 -5.93
C THR A 153 15.97 37.76 -6.12
N TRP A 154 15.20 36.69 -5.90
CA TRP A 154 15.64 35.30 -6.01
C TRP A 154 14.49 34.37 -6.42
N GLY A 155 14.78 33.11 -6.72
CA GLY A 155 13.75 32.10 -7.02
C GLY A 155 14.16 30.68 -6.59
N LEU A 156 13.23 29.74 -6.79
CA LEU A 156 13.43 28.32 -6.52
C LEU A 156 13.35 27.52 -7.83
N TRP A 157 14.30 26.61 -8.02
CA TRP A 157 14.35 25.65 -9.13
C TRP A 157 14.35 24.24 -8.58
N TYR A 158 13.78 23.31 -9.33
CA TYR A 158 13.82 21.88 -9.04
C TYR A 158 14.44 21.08 -10.19
N SER A 159 14.94 19.90 -9.87
CA SER A 159 15.43 18.91 -10.84
C SER A 159 14.83 17.55 -10.51
N THR A 160 14.37 16.83 -11.53
CA THR A 160 13.86 15.44 -11.43
C THR A 160 14.77 14.42 -12.10
N ASN A 161 15.96 14.86 -12.54
CA ASN A 161 16.97 14.05 -13.22
C ASN A 161 18.35 14.23 -12.55
N SER A 162 18.35 14.15 -11.23
CA SER A 162 19.53 14.19 -10.37
C SER A 162 20.46 15.39 -10.62
N GLY A 163 19.88 16.55 -10.93
CA GLY A 163 20.61 17.81 -11.12
C GLY A 163 21.06 18.10 -12.56
N SER A 164 20.72 17.26 -13.52
CA SER A 164 21.14 17.45 -14.93
C SER A 164 20.45 18.66 -15.59
N THR A 165 19.15 18.84 -15.34
CA THR A 165 18.38 20.01 -15.79
C THR A 165 17.53 20.57 -14.66
N TRP A 166 17.25 21.88 -14.71
CA TRP A 166 16.58 22.61 -13.65
C TRP A 166 15.43 23.46 -14.18
N THR A 167 14.25 23.30 -13.58
CA THR A 167 13.02 24.03 -13.93
C THR A 167 12.61 24.96 -12.79
N GLN A 168 12.25 26.20 -13.09
CA GLN A 168 11.79 27.14 -12.05
C GLN A 168 10.40 26.73 -11.52
N THR A 169 10.18 26.90 -10.22
CA THR A 169 8.87 26.76 -9.59
C THR A 169 8.47 28.05 -8.87
N GLY A 170 7.19 28.42 -9.01
CA GLY A 170 6.64 29.67 -8.50
C GLY A 170 7.24 30.93 -9.13
N SER A 171 6.83 32.09 -8.59
CA SER A 171 7.33 33.40 -9.01
C SER A 171 8.62 33.77 -8.27
N ASN A 172 9.37 34.72 -8.82
CA ASN A 172 10.51 35.31 -8.13
C ASN A 172 10.05 35.99 -6.82
N VAL A 173 10.84 35.83 -5.77
CA VAL A 173 10.63 36.45 -4.46
C VAL A 173 11.52 37.69 -4.34
N THR A 174 10.96 38.79 -3.84
CA THR A 174 11.72 39.99 -3.47
C THR A 174 11.84 40.06 -1.95
N THR A 175 13.07 40.11 -1.46
CA THR A 175 13.40 40.23 -0.04
C THR A 175 13.81 41.66 0.25
N SER A 176 12.99 42.38 1.00
CA SER A 176 13.24 43.78 1.40
C SER A 176 13.27 43.97 2.91
N SER A 177 12.84 42.96 3.68
CA SER A 177 12.75 43.03 5.14
C SER A 177 14.06 42.65 5.82
N THR A 178 14.38 43.34 6.91
CA THR A 178 15.47 42.99 7.83
C THR A 178 15.05 41.92 8.85
N SER A 179 13.77 41.59 8.96
CA SER A 179 13.28 40.43 9.71
C SER A 179 13.07 39.24 8.78
N LEU A 180 13.30 38.03 9.29
CA LEU A 180 13.03 36.81 8.51
C LEU A 180 11.54 36.75 8.13
N SER A 181 11.31 36.55 6.84
CA SER A 181 9.99 36.28 6.25
C SER A 181 10.03 34.90 5.60
N THR A 182 8.89 34.22 5.48
CA THR A 182 8.84 32.90 4.85
C THR A 182 8.25 33.00 3.45
N ALA A 183 9.03 32.58 2.45
CA ALA A 183 8.55 32.34 1.10
C ALA A 183 8.02 30.92 0.99
N THR A 184 6.90 30.75 0.28
CA THR A 184 6.24 29.46 0.08
C THR A 184 6.06 29.19 -1.41
N PHE A 185 6.59 28.06 -1.87
CA PHE A 185 6.45 27.58 -3.24
C PHE A 185 5.62 26.31 -3.21
N THR A 186 4.51 26.28 -3.93
CA THR A 186 3.69 25.07 -4.10
C THR A 186 3.93 24.44 -5.46
N MET A 187 3.94 23.11 -5.50
CA MET A 187 4.18 22.30 -6.68
C MET A 187 3.51 20.93 -6.51
N SER A 188 3.58 20.08 -7.53
CA SER A 188 3.11 18.70 -7.44
C SER A 188 4.06 17.79 -8.20
N LEU A 189 5.23 17.56 -7.60
CA LEU A 189 6.30 16.74 -8.17
C LEU A 189 6.25 15.33 -7.59
N SER A 190 6.48 14.30 -8.39
CA SER A 190 6.57 12.90 -7.95
C SER A 190 7.99 12.36 -8.16
N GLY A 191 8.32 11.27 -7.45
CA GLY A 191 9.64 10.62 -7.55
C GLY A 191 10.79 11.47 -7.01
N ASN A 192 11.99 11.20 -7.52
CA ASN A 192 13.20 11.85 -7.05
C ASN A 192 13.23 13.34 -7.42
N VAL A 193 13.52 14.20 -6.44
CA VAL A 193 13.61 15.65 -6.64
C VAL A 193 14.80 16.26 -5.89
N ARG A 194 15.41 17.27 -6.51
CA ARG A 194 16.39 18.19 -5.90
C ARG A 194 15.91 19.62 -6.01
N PHE A 195 16.37 20.49 -5.12
CA PHE A 195 16.10 21.93 -5.17
C PHE A 195 17.37 22.77 -5.27
N GLN A 196 17.23 23.92 -5.93
CA GLN A 196 18.26 24.93 -6.07
C GLN A 196 17.64 26.31 -5.88
N LEU A 197 18.16 27.07 -4.93
CA LEU A 197 17.89 28.50 -4.78
C LEU A 197 18.85 29.27 -5.66
N ARG A 198 18.34 30.26 -6.40
CA ARG A 198 19.19 31.19 -7.16
C ARG A 198 18.84 32.62 -6.83
N LYS A 199 19.84 33.38 -6.41
CA LYS A 199 19.75 34.84 -6.32
C LYS A 199 19.88 35.42 -7.72
N LEU A 200 19.08 36.44 -8.02
CA LEU A 200 19.01 37.07 -9.34
C LEU A 200 19.63 38.47 -9.32
N THR A 201 19.24 39.32 -8.37
CA THR A 201 19.70 40.72 -8.30
C THR A 201 19.75 41.22 -6.86
N GLY A 202 20.28 42.43 -6.65
CA GLY A 202 20.20 43.14 -5.36
C GLY A 202 21.36 42.92 -4.39
N GLY A 203 21.19 43.36 -3.15
CA GLY A 203 22.17 43.27 -2.05
C GLY A 203 22.44 41.84 -1.57
N ARG A 204 23.01 41.61 -0.38
CA ARG A 204 23.18 40.24 0.15
C ARG A 204 21.87 39.71 0.73
N LEU A 205 21.64 38.42 0.51
CA LEU A 205 20.43 37.69 0.91
C LEU A 205 20.78 36.64 1.97
N ASN A 206 20.07 36.65 3.09
CA ASN A 206 20.08 35.54 4.04
C ASN A 206 18.96 34.55 3.72
N ILE A 207 19.26 33.26 3.81
CA ILE A 207 18.32 32.14 3.68
C ILE A 207 18.48 31.21 4.87
N ASP A 208 17.37 30.76 5.44
CA ASP A 208 17.33 29.87 6.59
C ASP A 208 16.09 28.95 6.59
N ASP A 209 16.05 27.97 7.49
CA ASP A 209 14.92 27.09 7.78
C ASP A 209 14.21 26.56 6.51
N LEU A 210 14.98 25.98 5.59
CA LEU A 210 14.41 25.42 4.36
C LEU A 210 13.66 24.15 4.69
N THR A 211 12.35 24.14 4.43
CA THR A 211 11.48 23.00 4.68
C THR A 211 10.93 22.47 3.37
N ILE A 212 10.93 21.16 3.18
CA ILE A 212 10.27 20.51 2.04
C ILE A 212 9.11 19.68 2.58
N THR A 213 7.90 19.96 2.11
CA THR A 213 6.69 19.19 2.37
C THR A 213 6.48 18.20 1.24
N ASP A 214 6.20 16.95 1.60
CA ASP A 214 6.08 15.85 0.65
C ASP A 214 4.92 16.05 -0.33
N ASN A 215 5.11 15.56 -1.56
CA ASN A 215 3.95 15.34 -2.45
C ASN A 215 3.17 14.08 -2.09
N VAL A 216 3.39 13.58 -0.88
CA VAL A 216 2.64 12.54 -0.21
C VAL A 216 1.90 13.23 0.94
N THR A 217 0.60 12.99 1.06
CA THR A 217 -0.20 13.50 2.17
C THR A 217 0.17 12.77 3.45
N THR A 218 1.13 13.31 4.19
CA THR A 218 1.42 12.92 5.57
C THR A 218 0.47 13.68 6.48
N GLY A 219 -0.52 12.93 6.97
CA GLY A 219 -1.85 13.47 7.25
C GLY A 219 -2.92 12.76 6.42
N GLY A 220 -2.67 11.52 5.98
CA GLY A 220 -3.75 10.59 5.73
C GLY A 220 -4.65 10.57 6.95
N GLY A 221 -5.76 11.33 6.89
CA GLY A 221 -7.03 10.67 7.16
C GLY A 221 -6.94 9.43 6.30
N ALA A 222 -6.69 8.29 6.95
CA ALA A 222 -6.27 7.09 6.28
C ALA A 222 -7.13 6.95 5.04
N ASP A 223 -6.48 6.70 3.91
CA ASP A 223 -7.15 5.83 2.97
C ASP A 223 -7.27 4.49 3.71
N THR A 224 -8.28 4.43 4.59
CA THR A 224 -8.71 3.23 5.31
C THR A 224 -9.35 2.26 4.33
N THR A 225 -9.53 2.68 3.07
CA THR A 225 -9.84 1.80 1.97
C THR A 225 -8.71 0.80 1.92
N ALA A 226 -9.01 -0.39 2.39
CA ALA A 226 -8.13 -1.51 2.23
C ALA A 226 -7.80 -1.67 0.74
N THR A 227 -6.56 -2.00 0.47
CA THR A 227 -6.02 -2.22 -0.88
C THR A 227 -5.59 -3.67 -1.04
N ARG A 228 -5.26 -4.07 -2.27
CA ARG A 228 -4.70 -5.37 -2.60
C ARG A 228 -3.23 -5.17 -2.93
N ASP A 229 -2.41 -4.97 -1.89
CA ASP A 229 -1.04 -4.54 -2.05
C ASP A 229 -0.13 -5.69 -2.49
N ASP A 230 1.13 -5.36 -2.80
CA ASP A 230 2.09 -6.31 -3.32
C ASP A 230 2.31 -7.46 -2.33
N ASN A 231 1.97 -8.69 -2.74
CA ASN A 231 2.15 -9.89 -1.94
C ASN A 231 3.61 -10.15 -1.51
N MET A 232 4.59 -9.49 -2.15
CA MET A 232 6.02 -9.54 -1.84
C MET A 232 6.53 -8.25 -1.18
N GLY A 233 5.65 -7.37 -0.70
CA GLY A 233 6.04 -6.06 -0.17
C GLY A 233 7.10 -6.15 0.93
N MET A 234 7.04 -7.16 1.79
CA MET A 234 8.03 -7.35 2.87
C MET A 234 9.36 -7.94 2.41
N GLY A 235 9.48 -8.49 1.19
CA GLY A 235 10.75 -9.03 0.69
C GLY A 235 10.64 -10.40 0.05
N ASN A 236 11.77 -10.92 -0.41
CA ASN A 236 11.89 -12.23 -1.07
C ASN A 236 12.71 -13.20 -0.21
N PRO A 237 12.06 -14.08 0.60
CA PRO A 237 12.72 -14.79 1.69
C PRO A 237 13.92 -15.65 1.31
N SER A 238 13.92 -16.20 0.10
CA SER A 238 14.95 -17.13 -0.37
C SER A 238 15.68 -16.63 -1.61
N GLY A 239 15.49 -15.38 -2.01
CA GLY A 239 16.01 -14.87 -3.29
C GLY A 239 15.50 -15.67 -4.49
N ALA A 240 14.26 -16.17 -4.44
CA ALA A 240 13.67 -16.96 -5.52
C ALA A 240 13.63 -16.16 -6.83
N THR A 241 13.82 -16.83 -7.96
CA THR A 241 13.84 -16.20 -9.29
C THR A 241 12.89 -16.91 -10.25
N ALA A 242 12.29 -16.20 -11.20
CA ALA A 242 11.43 -16.79 -12.24
C ALA A 242 12.22 -17.49 -13.38
N VAL A 243 13.45 -17.93 -13.11
CA VAL A 243 14.30 -18.65 -14.06
C VAL A 243 14.05 -20.15 -13.89
N ALA A 244 13.60 -20.83 -14.94
CA ALA A 244 13.19 -22.24 -14.87
C ALA A 244 14.31 -23.22 -14.48
N SER A 245 15.59 -22.83 -14.64
CA SER A 245 16.73 -23.61 -14.14
C SER A 245 16.88 -23.57 -12.61
N ASN A 246 16.24 -22.61 -11.93
CA ASN A 246 16.17 -22.54 -10.49
C ASN A 246 15.06 -23.46 -9.95
N THR A 247 15.15 -24.75 -10.27
CA THR A 247 14.03 -25.70 -10.15
C THR A 247 13.51 -25.87 -8.72
N ASN A 248 14.34 -25.65 -7.71
CA ASN A 248 13.99 -25.84 -6.30
C ASN A 248 13.74 -24.53 -5.54
N ASN A 249 13.80 -23.39 -6.23
CA ASN A 249 13.54 -22.06 -5.67
C ASN A 249 12.94 -21.14 -6.75
N TYR A 250 11.96 -21.66 -7.49
CA TYR A 250 11.38 -21.00 -8.66
C TYR A 250 10.29 -20.02 -8.24
N LEU A 251 10.48 -18.72 -8.49
CA LEU A 251 9.51 -17.69 -8.14
C LEU A 251 8.30 -17.76 -9.07
N MET A 252 7.10 -17.83 -8.48
CA MET A 252 5.84 -17.66 -9.16
C MET A 252 5.08 -16.51 -8.50
N VAL A 253 4.74 -15.49 -9.29
CA VAL A 253 3.93 -14.36 -8.82
C VAL A 253 2.56 -14.45 -9.47
N LYS A 254 1.51 -14.46 -8.64
CA LYS A 254 0.11 -14.37 -9.05
C LYS A 254 -0.49 -13.12 -8.40
N SER A 255 -1.65 -12.67 -8.89
CA SER A 255 -2.34 -11.53 -8.29
C SER A 255 -2.70 -11.81 -6.82
N GLN A 256 -3.06 -13.04 -6.49
CA GLN A 256 -3.56 -13.44 -5.18
C GLN A 256 -2.45 -13.70 -4.15
N TYR A 257 -1.29 -14.20 -4.58
CA TYR A 257 -0.17 -14.53 -3.71
C TYR A 257 1.09 -14.73 -4.56
N ALA A 258 2.25 -14.71 -3.92
CA ALA A 258 3.52 -15.10 -4.54
C ALA A 258 4.11 -16.31 -3.82
N LEU A 259 4.91 -17.11 -4.50
CA LEU A 259 5.54 -18.28 -3.89
C LEU A 259 6.91 -18.59 -4.49
N SER A 260 7.75 -19.27 -3.71
CA SER A 260 8.88 -20.03 -4.23
C SER A 260 8.48 -21.49 -4.36
N TYR A 261 8.40 -22.02 -5.59
CA TYR A 261 8.11 -23.42 -5.84
C TYR A 261 9.37 -24.28 -5.76
N ASN A 262 9.25 -25.46 -5.13
CA ASN A 262 10.33 -26.43 -5.05
C ASN A 262 9.94 -27.71 -5.78
N ASN A 263 10.51 -27.89 -6.98
CA ASN A 263 10.22 -29.04 -7.82
C ASN A 263 10.54 -30.37 -7.14
N SER A 264 11.67 -30.45 -6.43
CA SER A 264 12.08 -31.68 -5.73
C SER A 264 11.20 -32.04 -4.52
N LYS A 265 10.48 -31.05 -3.96
CA LYS A 265 9.53 -31.25 -2.87
C LYS A 265 8.09 -31.45 -3.35
N GLY A 266 7.78 -31.09 -4.60
CA GLY A 266 6.43 -31.13 -5.17
C GLY A 266 5.46 -30.10 -4.59
N MET A 267 5.97 -29.08 -3.89
CA MET A 267 5.21 -28.03 -3.19
C MET A 267 6.05 -26.74 -3.07
N ALA A 268 5.45 -25.67 -2.56
CA ALA A 268 6.16 -24.43 -2.27
C ALA A 268 7.17 -24.58 -1.11
N ASN A 269 8.28 -23.84 -1.18
CA ASN A 269 9.14 -23.55 -0.04
C ASN A 269 8.44 -22.58 0.93
N TRP A 270 7.85 -21.54 0.37
CA TRP A 270 7.06 -20.52 1.06
C TRP A 270 6.04 -19.92 0.11
N VAL A 271 4.95 -19.40 0.68
CA VAL A 271 3.93 -18.58 0.01
C VAL A 271 3.78 -17.29 0.81
N SER A 272 3.77 -16.16 0.11
CA SER A 272 3.63 -14.81 0.66
C SER A 272 2.38 -14.13 0.12
N TRP A 273 1.63 -13.45 0.97
CA TRP A 273 0.43 -12.72 0.57
C TRP A 273 0.10 -11.53 1.48
N HIS A 274 -0.52 -10.52 0.89
CA HIS A 274 -1.14 -9.41 1.61
C HIS A 274 -2.57 -9.76 2.00
N LEU A 275 -3.00 -9.39 3.21
CA LEU A 275 -4.36 -9.58 3.68
C LEU A 275 -4.93 -8.27 4.21
N SER A 276 -6.08 -7.89 3.67
CA SER A 276 -6.83 -6.70 4.03
C SER A 276 -8.31 -6.95 3.76
N THR A 277 -9.19 -6.04 4.19
CA THR A 277 -10.62 -6.17 3.89
C THR A 277 -10.96 -6.04 2.40
N ALA A 278 -10.04 -5.64 1.51
CA ALA A 278 -10.27 -5.58 0.05
C ALA A 278 -10.10 -6.91 -0.67
N TRP A 279 -9.51 -7.90 0.00
CA TRP A 279 -9.51 -9.28 -0.44
C TRP A 279 -10.80 -10.01 -0.08
N LYS A 280 -11.62 -9.41 0.79
CA LYS A 280 -12.82 -10.02 1.34
C LYS A 280 -14.06 -9.75 0.48
N GLY A 281 -14.95 -10.73 0.40
CA GLY A 281 -16.20 -10.66 -0.33
C GLY A 281 -17.21 -11.70 0.11
N SER A 282 -18.00 -12.21 -0.82
CA SER A 282 -19.03 -13.23 -0.58
C SER A 282 -18.91 -14.43 -1.53
N ALA A 283 -17.77 -14.56 -2.21
CA ALA A 283 -17.56 -15.69 -3.12
C ALA A 283 -17.54 -16.99 -2.32
N THR A 284 -18.32 -17.97 -2.78
CA THR A 284 -18.33 -19.30 -2.19
C THR A 284 -16.99 -20.00 -2.45
N ARG A 285 -16.50 -20.69 -1.43
CA ARG A 285 -15.38 -21.62 -1.53
C ARG A 285 -15.63 -22.62 -2.65
N CYS A 286 -14.72 -22.72 -3.63
CA CYS A 286 -14.97 -23.55 -4.81
C CYS A 286 -14.71 -25.05 -4.61
N ASP A 287 -13.83 -25.42 -3.65
CA ASP A 287 -13.32 -26.79 -3.44
C ASP A 287 -12.77 -27.45 -4.73
N CYS A 288 -12.22 -26.62 -5.61
CA CYS A 288 -11.87 -26.95 -6.98
C CYS A 288 -10.37 -27.21 -7.17
N PHE A 289 -9.80 -28.13 -6.36
CA PHE A 289 -8.37 -28.48 -6.41
C PHE A 289 -7.90 -28.83 -7.82
N ASN A 290 -6.93 -28.08 -8.33
CA ASN A 290 -6.44 -28.24 -9.70
C ASN A 290 -4.93 -28.09 -9.82
N GLN A 291 -4.34 -28.77 -10.80
CA GLN A 291 -2.91 -28.62 -11.10
C GLN A 291 -2.60 -27.18 -11.51
N ASP A 292 -1.40 -26.70 -11.14
CA ASP A 292 -0.96 -25.39 -11.61
C ASP A 292 -0.41 -25.49 -13.05
N GLY A 293 -1.23 -25.02 -13.99
CA GLY A 293 -0.90 -24.95 -15.42
C GLY A 293 0.31 -24.06 -15.74
N THR A 294 0.66 -23.12 -14.85
CA THR A 294 1.72 -22.12 -15.07
C THR A 294 3.12 -22.60 -14.68
N LEU A 295 3.25 -23.77 -14.07
CA LEU A 295 4.55 -24.38 -13.80
C LEU A 295 5.32 -24.65 -15.12
N PRO A 296 6.66 -24.52 -15.15
CA PRO A 296 7.44 -24.84 -16.33
C PRO A 296 7.28 -26.29 -16.79
N SER A 297 7.59 -26.55 -18.07
CA SER A 297 7.66 -27.92 -18.58
C SER A 297 8.73 -28.71 -17.82
N GLY A 298 8.45 -29.98 -17.50
CA GLY A 298 9.34 -30.85 -16.72
C GLY A 298 9.24 -30.68 -15.20
N PHE A 299 8.54 -29.67 -14.70
CA PHE A 299 8.25 -29.57 -13.27
C PHE A 299 7.13 -30.54 -12.88
N PHE A 300 7.22 -31.12 -11.68
CA PHE A 300 6.17 -31.93 -11.11
C PHE A 300 4.92 -31.08 -10.87
N ARG A 301 3.75 -31.57 -11.30
CA ARG A 301 2.46 -30.92 -11.12
C ARG A 301 1.60 -31.77 -10.21
N ALA A 302 1.64 -31.47 -8.92
CA ALA A 302 0.79 -32.14 -7.94
C ALA A 302 -0.67 -32.05 -8.36
N SER A 303 -1.39 -33.17 -8.27
CA SER A 303 -2.84 -33.26 -8.51
C SER A 303 -3.58 -33.55 -7.21
N SER A 304 -4.89 -33.33 -7.21
CA SER A 304 -5.73 -33.66 -6.05
C SER A 304 -5.62 -35.14 -5.65
N SER A 305 -5.53 -36.06 -6.62
CA SER A 305 -5.45 -37.50 -6.33
C SER A 305 -4.17 -37.93 -5.64
N ASN A 306 -3.09 -37.13 -5.70
CA ASN A 306 -1.84 -37.40 -4.99
C ASN A 306 -1.99 -37.39 -3.46
N TYR A 307 -3.05 -36.76 -2.93
CA TYR A 307 -3.34 -36.66 -1.50
C TYR A 307 -4.39 -37.67 -1.01
N THR A 308 -5.10 -38.31 -1.93
CA THR A 308 -6.18 -39.24 -1.59
C THR A 308 -5.66 -40.44 -0.80
N SER A 309 -6.34 -40.78 0.31
CA SER A 309 -6.02 -41.90 1.19
C SER A 309 -4.61 -41.86 1.80
N THR A 310 -3.98 -40.69 1.86
CA THR A 310 -2.65 -40.51 2.47
C THR A 310 -2.70 -40.29 3.99
N GLY A 311 -3.88 -39.94 4.52
CA GLY A 311 -4.06 -39.48 5.90
C GLY A 311 -3.72 -38.00 6.12
N PHE A 312 -3.27 -37.28 5.09
CA PHE A 312 -3.03 -35.84 5.13
C PHE A 312 -4.10 -35.08 4.36
N ASP A 313 -4.43 -33.89 4.86
CA ASP A 313 -5.27 -32.93 4.15
C ASP A 313 -4.49 -32.23 3.04
N ARG A 314 -5.24 -31.71 2.08
CA ARG A 314 -4.78 -30.70 1.12
C ARG A 314 -4.75 -29.34 1.83
N GLY A 315 -3.75 -29.14 2.67
CA GLY A 315 -3.58 -27.93 3.48
C GLY A 315 -3.13 -26.75 2.62
N HIS A 316 -3.79 -25.61 2.80
CA HIS A 316 -3.44 -24.38 2.08
C HIS A 316 -2.31 -23.64 2.79
N PHE A 317 -1.46 -22.94 2.03
CA PHE A 317 -0.65 -21.86 2.61
C PHE A 317 -1.45 -20.56 2.64
N CYS A 318 -1.78 -19.99 1.47
CA CYS A 318 -2.74 -18.88 1.36
C CYS A 318 -4.16 -19.48 1.42
N PRO A 319 -4.95 -19.23 2.48
CA PRO A 319 -6.21 -19.92 2.69
C PRO A 319 -7.31 -19.39 1.78
N SER A 320 -8.29 -20.25 1.49
CA SER A 320 -9.44 -19.91 0.64
C SER A 320 -10.23 -18.70 1.13
N ASP A 321 -10.44 -18.60 2.45
CA ASP A 321 -11.18 -17.49 3.06
C ASP A 321 -10.40 -16.16 3.02
N ASP A 322 -9.07 -16.17 2.83
CA ASP A 322 -8.33 -14.93 2.61
C ASP A 322 -8.55 -14.36 1.19
N ARG A 323 -9.25 -15.08 0.30
CA ARG A 323 -9.48 -14.72 -1.11
C ARG A 323 -10.92 -14.99 -1.55
N ASP A 324 -11.91 -14.50 -0.80
CA ASP A 324 -13.35 -14.63 -1.14
C ASP A 324 -13.95 -13.37 -1.80
N GLY A 325 -13.11 -12.43 -2.22
CA GLY A 325 -13.52 -11.24 -2.99
C GLY A 325 -14.16 -11.57 -4.35
N SER A 326 -13.73 -12.66 -4.99
CA SER A 326 -14.31 -13.15 -6.25
C SER A 326 -14.10 -14.67 -6.39
N SER A 327 -14.89 -15.33 -7.23
CA SER A 327 -14.71 -16.76 -7.52
C SER A 327 -13.35 -17.06 -8.17
N THR A 328 -12.80 -16.12 -8.95
CA THR A 328 -11.48 -16.25 -9.57
C THR A 328 -10.37 -16.17 -8.52
N ASP A 329 -10.46 -15.21 -7.59
CA ASP A 329 -9.49 -15.10 -6.49
C ASP A 329 -9.54 -16.34 -5.59
N ASN A 330 -10.75 -16.83 -5.29
CA ASN A 330 -10.93 -18.02 -4.48
C ASN A 330 -10.36 -19.27 -5.15
N ALA A 331 -10.69 -19.50 -6.43
CA ALA A 331 -10.20 -20.64 -7.20
C ALA A 331 -8.66 -20.67 -7.31
N ALA A 332 -8.00 -19.50 -7.33
CA ALA A 332 -6.54 -19.44 -7.35
C ALA A 332 -5.91 -20.08 -6.09
N THR A 333 -6.58 -20.05 -4.94
CA THR A 333 -6.08 -20.70 -3.71
C THR A 333 -6.07 -22.23 -3.78
N PHE A 334 -6.86 -22.81 -4.69
CA PHE A 334 -6.97 -24.26 -4.90
C PHE A 334 -5.99 -24.82 -5.93
N LEU A 335 -5.09 -23.98 -6.46
CA LEU A 335 -3.97 -24.47 -7.25
C LEU A 335 -3.02 -25.29 -6.37
N MET A 336 -2.69 -26.49 -6.81
CA MET A 336 -1.87 -27.42 -6.02
C MET A 336 -0.44 -26.92 -5.72
N SER A 337 0.01 -25.85 -6.37
CA SER A 337 1.25 -25.12 -6.02
C SER A 337 1.17 -24.39 -4.67
N ASN A 338 -0.04 -24.10 -4.18
CA ASN A 338 -0.34 -23.51 -2.86
C ASN A 338 -0.70 -24.57 -1.79
N ILE A 339 -0.58 -25.86 -2.12
CA ILE A 339 -1.04 -26.97 -1.27
C ILE A 339 0.13 -27.78 -0.73
N SER A 340 0.03 -28.18 0.55
CA SER A 340 1.04 -28.98 1.26
C SER A 340 0.35 -30.05 2.16
N PRO A 341 0.98 -31.22 2.40
CA PRO A 341 0.38 -32.27 3.23
C PRO A 341 0.35 -31.90 4.71
N GLN A 342 -0.84 -31.55 5.20
CA GLN A 342 -1.05 -31.14 6.58
C GLN A 342 -1.83 -32.19 7.36
N ALA A 343 -1.40 -32.47 8.58
CA ALA A 343 -2.11 -33.33 9.51
C ALA A 343 -3.51 -32.74 9.80
N PRO A 344 -4.61 -33.52 9.68
CA PRO A 344 -5.97 -33.01 9.88
C PRO A 344 -6.19 -32.11 11.10
N ASN A 345 -5.80 -32.51 12.31
CA ASN A 345 -5.96 -31.66 13.50
C ASN A 345 -5.09 -30.40 13.47
N MET A 346 -3.95 -30.43 12.77
CA MET A 346 -3.15 -29.23 12.56
C MET A 346 -3.86 -28.27 11.63
N ASN A 347 -4.28 -28.73 10.44
CA ASN A 347 -4.95 -27.93 9.41
C ASN A 347 -6.30 -27.36 9.89
N GLN A 348 -7.19 -28.23 10.39
CA GLN A 348 -8.60 -27.89 10.62
C GLN A 348 -8.87 -27.23 11.96
N GLN A 349 -7.89 -27.21 12.87
CA GLN A 349 -8.07 -26.66 14.21
C GLN A 349 -6.99 -25.62 14.52
N THR A 350 -5.77 -26.04 14.85
CA THR A 350 -4.76 -25.09 15.36
C THR A 350 -4.33 -24.07 14.30
N TRP A 351 -4.13 -24.50 13.06
CA TRP A 351 -3.75 -23.63 11.94
C TRP A 351 -4.92 -22.71 11.52
N GLU A 352 -6.11 -23.29 11.36
CA GLU A 352 -7.34 -22.53 11.06
C GLU A 352 -7.60 -21.44 12.11
N ALA A 353 -7.41 -21.73 13.40
CA ALA A 353 -7.62 -20.76 14.47
C ALA A 353 -6.68 -19.53 14.34
N LEU A 354 -5.44 -19.72 13.90
CA LEU A 354 -4.53 -18.61 13.59
C LEU A 354 -4.99 -17.83 12.35
N GLU A 355 -5.45 -18.53 11.31
CA GLU A 355 -5.98 -17.89 10.10
C GLU A 355 -7.23 -17.06 10.41
N ALA A 356 -8.13 -17.57 11.26
CA ALA A 356 -9.29 -16.85 11.77
C ALA A 356 -8.87 -15.61 12.57
N TYR A 357 -7.84 -15.72 13.40
CA TYR A 357 -7.29 -14.57 14.12
C TYR A 357 -6.74 -13.48 13.17
N CYS A 358 -6.06 -13.87 12.09
CA CYS A 358 -5.63 -12.92 11.05
C CYS A 358 -6.83 -12.18 10.43
N ARG A 359 -7.92 -12.90 10.16
CA ARG A 359 -9.18 -12.30 9.66
C ARG A 359 -9.83 -11.37 10.69
N THR A 360 -9.75 -11.68 11.98
CA THR A 360 -10.19 -10.76 13.06
C THR A 360 -9.37 -9.47 13.06
N LEU A 361 -8.05 -9.53 12.86
CA LEU A 361 -7.22 -8.33 12.82
C LEU A 361 -7.62 -7.38 11.69
N ILE A 362 -7.93 -7.88 10.49
CA ILE A 362 -8.33 -7.00 9.38
C ILE A 362 -9.70 -6.35 9.58
N THR A 363 -10.62 -6.99 10.30
CA THR A 363 -11.90 -6.36 10.70
C THR A 363 -11.69 -5.27 11.75
N GLN A 364 -10.62 -5.36 12.55
CA GLN A 364 -10.17 -4.33 13.49
C GLN A 364 -9.37 -3.19 12.84
N GLY A 365 -9.42 -3.06 11.52
CA GLY A 365 -8.76 -1.97 10.80
C GLY A 365 -7.26 -2.19 10.57
N LYS A 366 -6.79 -3.43 10.68
CA LYS A 366 -5.43 -3.81 10.30
C LYS A 366 -5.34 -4.27 8.84
N GLU A 367 -4.12 -4.36 8.38
CA GLU A 367 -3.72 -5.12 7.20
C GLU A 367 -2.48 -5.93 7.56
N LEU A 368 -2.31 -7.07 6.91
CA LEU A 368 -1.30 -8.05 7.26
C LEU A 368 -0.45 -8.40 6.04
N TYR A 369 0.83 -8.62 6.29
CA TYR A 369 1.71 -9.30 5.36
C TYR A 369 2.07 -10.65 5.94
N ILE A 370 1.70 -11.72 5.24
CA ILE A 370 1.78 -13.08 5.75
C ILE A 370 2.68 -13.91 4.84
N ILE A 371 3.64 -14.60 5.45
CA ILE A 371 4.53 -15.55 4.79
C ILE A 371 4.39 -16.88 5.53
N ALA A 372 4.14 -17.97 4.82
CA ALA A 372 4.01 -19.29 5.41
C ALA A 372 4.75 -20.36 4.60
N GLY A 373 5.18 -21.43 5.27
CA GLY A 373 5.91 -22.52 4.63
C GLY A 373 6.01 -23.76 5.51
N GLY A 374 6.61 -24.81 4.95
CA GLY A 374 6.86 -26.07 5.64
C GLY A 374 8.33 -26.48 5.56
N TYR A 375 8.86 -27.06 6.65
CA TYR A 375 10.24 -27.53 6.70
C TYR A 375 10.39 -28.84 7.48
N GLY A 376 11.61 -29.37 7.45
CA GLY A 376 11.94 -30.69 8.00
C GLY A 376 11.34 -31.83 7.17
N SER A 377 11.38 -33.04 7.73
CA SER A 377 10.89 -34.25 7.06
C SER A 377 10.19 -35.15 8.06
N GLY A 378 8.94 -35.48 7.77
CA GLY A 378 8.08 -36.27 8.65
C GLY A 378 6.72 -35.64 8.84
N GLY A 379 5.88 -36.24 9.65
CA GLY A 379 4.52 -35.77 9.92
C GLY A 379 3.61 -36.94 10.20
N THR A 380 2.56 -36.70 10.98
CA THR A 380 1.62 -37.74 11.41
C THR A 380 0.20 -37.34 11.01
N GLY A 381 -0.24 -37.88 9.88
CA GLY A 381 -1.61 -37.79 9.39
C GLY A 381 -2.57 -38.67 10.20
N SER A 382 -3.84 -38.74 9.78
CA SER A 382 -4.87 -39.57 10.42
C SER A 382 -4.60 -41.08 10.29
N ALA A 383 -3.76 -41.49 9.34
CA ALA A 383 -3.31 -42.87 9.19
C ALA A 383 -2.30 -43.31 10.28
N GLY A 384 -1.83 -42.38 11.13
CA GLY A 384 -0.81 -42.66 12.14
C GLY A 384 0.61 -42.79 11.57
N GLY A 385 1.57 -43.06 12.46
CA GLY A 385 2.98 -43.21 12.08
C GLY A 385 3.65 -41.91 11.61
N THR A 386 4.90 -42.01 11.15
CA THR A 386 5.64 -40.89 10.57
C THR A 386 5.75 -41.10 9.06
N THR A 387 5.20 -40.17 8.28
CA THR A 387 5.27 -40.17 6.83
C THR A 387 6.20 -39.05 6.36
N THR A 388 7.20 -39.38 5.54
CA THR A 388 8.18 -38.40 5.02
C THR A 388 7.90 -37.97 3.58
N SER A 389 7.06 -38.71 2.85
CA SER A 389 6.60 -38.37 1.50
C SER A 389 5.31 -39.09 1.13
N ILE A 390 4.54 -38.50 0.23
CA ILE A 390 3.35 -39.08 -0.43
C ILE A 390 3.57 -39.11 -1.96
N ALA A 391 2.57 -39.60 -2.72
CA ALA A 391 2.61 -39.63 -4.19
C ALA A 391 3.88 -40.31 -4.75
N SER A 392 4.18 -41.51 -4.22
CA SER A 392 5.37 -42.28 -4.56
C SER A 392 6.69 -41.50 -4.43
N GLY A 393 6.76 -40.60 -3.44
CA GLY A 393 7.96 -39.82 -3.13
C GLY A 393 8.03 -38.44 -3.79
N SER A 394 7.09 -38.12 -4.68
CA SER A 394 7.06 -36.88 -5.46
C SER A 394 6.65 -35.65 -4.65
N ILE A 395 5.92 -35.84 -3.55
CA ILE A 395 5.55 -34.78 -2.62
C ILE A 395 6.15 -35.12 -1.26
N LYS A 396 7.04 -34.26 -0.75
CA LYS A 396 7.62 -34.44 0.59
C LYS A 396 6.61 -34.02 1.66
N VAL A 397 6.69 -34.61 2.84
CA VAL A 397 5.88 -34.22 4.00
C VAL A 397 6.77 -33.45 4.98
N PRO A 398 6.49 -32.16 5.22
CA PRO A 398 7.21 -31.38 6.23
C PRO A 398 6.80 -31.79 7.64
N SER A 399 7.77 -31.93 8.54
CA SER A 399 7.50 -32.24 9.95
C SER A 399 6.98 -31.03 10.72
N ARG A 400 7.15 -29.82 10.17
CA ARG A 400 6.79 -28.56 10.82
C ARG A 400 6.28 -27.54 9.80
N TYR A 401 5.37 -26.68 10.26
CA TYR A 401 4.82 -25.56 9.50
C TYR A 401 4.97 -24.27 10.27
N TRP A 402 5.39 -23.23 9.57
CA TRP A 402 5.61 -21.91 10.15
C TRP A 402 4.80 -20.84 9.42
N LYS A 403 4.56 -19.73 10.11
CA LYS A 403 3.96 -18.51 9.56
C LYS A 403 4.57 -17.28 10.25
N VAL A 404 4.93 -16.28 9.46
CA VAL A 404 5.38 -14.95 9.89
C VAL A 404 4.34 -13.93 9.43
N ILE A 405 3.82 -13.13 10.35
CA ILE A 405 2.71 -12.19 10.12
C ILE A 405 3.12 -10.82 10.62
N VAL A 406 3.30 -9.86 9.70
CA VAL A 406 3.48 -8.45 10.05
C VAL A 406 2.11 -7.79 10.16
N VAL A 407 1.83 -7.13 11.28
CA VAL A 407 0.53 -6.48 11.55
C VAL A 407 0.68 -4.97 11.44
N LEU A 408 0.06 -4.37 10.43
CA LEU A 408 0.06 -2.92 10.22
C LEU A 408 -1.33 -2.33 10.40
N SER A 409 -1.40 -1.06 10.79
CA SER A 409 -2.61 -0.28 10.56
C SER A 409 -2.72 0.02 9.05
N LYS A 410 -3.95 0.00 8.53
CA LYS A 410 -4.25 0.31 7.12
C LYS A 410 -3.61 1.64 6.68
N GLY A 411 -2.91 1.64 5.55
CA GLY A 411 -2.33 2.85 4.98
C GLY A 411 -1.59 2.59 3.66
N THR A 412 -0.84 3.59 3.19
CA THR A 412 -0.02 3.49 1.97
C THR A 412 1.46 3.63 2.28
N GLY A 413 2.32 2.97 1.47
CA GLY A 413 3.78 2.93 1.70
C GLY A 413 4.19 1.94 2.80
N ASP A 414 3.74 0.70 2.67
CA ASP A 414 3.64 -0.28 3.78
C ASP A 414 4.97 -0.62 4.42
N VAL A 415 6.00 -0.85 3.62
CA VAL A 415 7.36 -1.11 4.12
C VAL A 415 7.88 0.04 4.99
N ALA A 416 7.57 1.29 4.62
CA ALA A 416 8.01 2.47 5.38
C ALA A 416 7.23 2.66 6.69
N ARG A 417 6.10 1.96 6.89
CA ARG A 417 5.35 1.94 8.15
C ARG A 417 5.85 0.87 9.12
N VAL A 418 6.73 -0.03 8.69
CA VAL A 418 7.35 -1.01 9.58
C VAL A 418 8.45 -0.33 10.39
N ASP A 419 8.30 -0.34 11.70
CA ASP A 419 9.24 0.19 12.68
C ASP A 419 9.53 -0.83 13.80
N SER A 420 10.41 -0.47 14.73
CA SER A 420 10.84 -1.35 15.84
C SER A 420 9.72 -1.71 16.83
N SER A 421 8.55 -1.06 16.74
CA SER A 421 7.37 -1.35 17.55
C SER A 421 6.30 -2.15 16.81
N THR A 422 6.52 -2.42 15.51
CA THR A 422 5.58 -3.16 14.68
C THR A 422 5.41 -4.57 15.19
N ARG A 423 4.16 -4.99 15.36
CA ARG A 423 3.84 -6.33 15.84
C ARG A 423 4.11 -7.35 14.74
N VAL A 424 4.97 -8.31 15.03
CA VAL A 424 5.24 -9.48 14.19
C VAL A 424 4.84 -10.73 14.97
N ILE A 425 3.97 -11.57 14.39
CA ILE A 425 3.58 -12.86 14.96
C ILE A 425 4.29 -13.95 14.15
N ALA A 426 5.22 -14.65 14.80
CA ALA A 426 5.87 -15.82 14.26
C ALA A 426 5.42 -17.08 15.02
N ILE A 427 5.03 -18.13 14.29
CA ILE A 427 4.61 -19.43 14.84
C ILE A 427 5.35 -20.57 14.15
N ASP A 428 5.57 -21.65 14.89
CA ASP A 428 6.14 -22.89 14.34
C ASP A 428 5.52 -24.14 14.99
N MET A 429 4.70 -24.85 14.22
CA MET A 429 3.85 -25.94 14.68
C MET A 429 4.34 -27.30 14.17
N PRO A 430 4.32 -28.36 15.00
CA PRO A 430 4.55 -29.72 14.52
C PRO A 430 3.39 -30.21 13.64
N ASN A 431 3.71 -30.88 12.53
CA ASN A 431 2.74 -31.45 11.60
C ASN A 431 2.19 -32.80 12.08
N VAL A 432 1.47 -32.80 13.20
CA VAL A 432 0.99 -34.02 13.89
C VAL A 432 -0.45 -33.88 14.37
N GLN A 433 -1.13 -35.00 14.61
CA GLN A 433 -2.52 -34.98 15.10
C GLN A 433 -2.67 -34.39 16.51
N SER A 434 -1.65 -34.49 17.37
CA SER A 434 -1.72 -34.04 18.77
C SER A 434 -1.47 -32.56 18.97
N VAL A 435 -1.21 -31.80 17.90
CA VAL A 435 -0.89 -30.36 17.96
C VAL A 435 -2.03 -29.53 18.56
N ASN A 436 -3.28 -29.98 18.37
CA ASN A 436 -4.48 -29.33 18.91
C ASN A 436 -4.68 -29.54 20.43
N SER A 437 -3.74 -30.23 21.11
CA SER A 437 -3.66 -30.20 22.57
C SER A 437 -3.37 -28.79 23.12
N HIS A 438 -2.89 -27.89 22.27
CA HIS A 438 -2.66 -26.48 22.59
C HIS A 438 -3.29 -25.57 21.53
N THR A 439 -3.64 -24.36 21.95
CA THR A 439 -4.03 -23.26 21.04
C THR A 439 -2.83 -22.79 20.24
N TRP A 440 -3.07 -22.05 19.14
CA TRP A 440 -2.01 -21.66 18.21
C TRP A 440 -0.91 -20.83 18.86
N ASP A 441 -1.25 -20.04 19.88
CA ASP A 441 -0.36 -19.08 20.52
C ASP A 441 0.70 -19.74 21.43
N TYR A 442 0.49 -21.00 21.79
CA TYR A 442 1.50 -21.84 22.45
C TYR A 442 2.72 -22.06 21.56
N TYR A 443 2.52 -22.05 20.23
CA TYR A 443 3.56 -22.32 19.24
C TYR A 443 4.25 -21.05 18.74
N ARG A 444 4.10 -19.92 19.46
CA ARG A 444 4.82 -18.68 19.15
C ARG A 444 6.33 -18.85 19.28
N THR A 445 7.05 -18.25 18.36
CA THR A 445 8.52 -18.23 18.30
C THR A 445 8.98 -16.86 17.79
N THR A 446 10.29 -16.69 17.59
CA THR A 446 10.86 -15.51 16.93
C THR A 446 10.95 -15.75 15.41
N THR A 447 10.98 -14.67 14.61
CA THR A 447 11.26 -14.78 13.18
C THR A 447 12.68 -15.32 12.97
N ASP A 448 13.66 -14.87 13.76
CA ASP A 448 15.05 -15.37 13.74
C ASP A 448 15.13 -16.90 13.87
N ALA A 449 14.28 -17.51 14.71
CA ALA A 449 14.28 -18.96 14.89
C ALA A 449 13.77 -19.68 13.62
N ILE A 450 12.81 -19.09 12.90
CA ILE A 450 12.32 -19.62 11.63
C ILE A 450 13.39 -19.42 10.55
N GLU A 451 14.08 -18.29 10.51
CA GLU A 451 15.22 -18.06 9.62
C GLU A 451 16.32 -19.09 9.86
N SER A 452 16.71 -19.31 11.11
CA SER A 452 17.69 -20.32 11.48
C SER A 452 17.27 -21.73 11.06
N ALA A 453 15.97 -22.05 11.08
CA ALA A 453 15.45 -23.35 10.70
C ALA A 453 15.33 -23.56 9.18
N THR A 454 15.19 -22.48 8.42
CA THR A 454 14.87 -22.51 6.98
C THR A 454 16.01 -22.05 6.08
N GLY A 455 16.93 -21.24 6.60
CA GLY A 455 17.95 -20.53 5.85
C GLY A 455 17.41 -19.34 5.03
N TYR A 456 16.23 -18.84 5.36
CA TYR A 456 15.60 -17.68 4.71
C TYR A 456 15.93 -16.37 5.45
N ASP A 457 15.78 -15.25 4.74
CA ASP A 457 15.89 -13.87 5.24
C ASP A 457 14.52 -13.20 5.04
N PHE A 458 13.70 -13.20 6.07
CA PHE A 458 12.37 -12.62 6.04
C PHE A 458 12.45 -11.09 6.15
N LEU A 459 11.36 -10.43 5.77
CA LEU A 459 11.25 -8.97 5.87
C LEU A 459 12.42 -8.21 5.20
N SER A 460 13.07 -8.81 4.19
CA SER A 460 14.30 -8.33 3.55
C SER A 460 14.22 -6.91 2.94
N ASN A 461 13.01 -6.37 2.76
CA ASN A 461 12.81 -4.99 2.30
C ASN A 461 12.75 -3.97 3.45
N VAL A 462 12.62 -4.43 4.70
CA VAL A 462 12.65 -3.61 5.91
C VAL A 462 14.10 -3.32 6.29
N SER A 463 14.38 -2.14 6.86
CA SER A 463 15.76 -1.79 7.25
C SER A 463 16.31 -2.78 8.30
N THR A 464 17.58 -3.16 8.18
CA THR A 464 18.24 -4.11 9.10
C THR A 464 18.14 -3.70 10.57
N THR A 465 18.17 -2.39 10.87
CA THR A 465 17.98 -1.89 12.26
C THR A 465 16.61 -2.27 12.81
N VAL A 466 15.56 -2.19 11.99
CA VAL A 466 14.19 -2.56 12.39
C VAL A 466 14.03 -4.08 12.45
N GLN A 467 14.54 -4.81 11.45
CA GLN A 467 14.58 -6.28 11.44
C GLN A 467 15.16 -6.83 12.75
N ASN A 468 16.37 -6.40 13.12
CA ASN A 468 17.04 -6.81 14.36
C ASN A 468 16.18 -6.64 15.62
N SER A 469 15.27 -5.65 15.63
CA SER A 469 14.35 -5.40 16.75
C SER A 469 13.12 -6.30 16.73
N ILE A 470 12.48 -6.45 15.57
CA ILE A 470 11.18 -7.12 15.47
C ILE A 470 11.31 -8.63 15.27
N GLU A 471 12.41 -9.10 14.70
CA GLU A 471 12.61 -10.52 14.35
C GLU A 471 13.13 -11.36 15.51
N SER A 472 13.83 -10.73 16.46
CA SER A 472 14.37 -11.36 17.67
C SER A 472 13.35 -11.48 18.81
N SER A 473 12.16 -10.88 18.67
CA SER A 473 11.13 -10.82 19.70
C SER A 473 10.05 -11.88 19.50
N VAL A 474 9.64 -12.55 20.58
CA VAL A 474 8.44 -13.42 20.58
C VAL A 474 7.21 -12.54 20.81
N ASP A 475 6.19 -12.66 19.94
CA ASP A 475 4.92 -11.94 20.12
C ASP A 475 4.31 -12.26 21.50
N SER A 476 3.96 -11.22 22.24
CA SER A 476 3.20 -11.32 23.50
C SER A 476 1.83 -10.67 23.39
N GLY A 477 1.38 -10.32 22.18
CA GLY A 477 0.11 -9.64 21.95
C GLY A 477 -1.12 -10.54 22.16
N PRO A 478 -2.33 -9.96 21.99
CA PRO A 478 -3.59 -10.68 22.09
C PRO A 478 -3.69 -11.85 21.11
N THR A 479 -4.47 -12.87 21.44
CA THR A 479 -4.59 -14.10 20.65
C THR A 479 -6.02 -14.42 20.20
N ARG A 480 -6.97 -13.54 20.55
CA ARG A 480 -8.40 -13.63 20.28
C ARG A 480 -9.02 -12.24 20.25
#